data_AF-A0A6P5SDE1-F1
#
_entry.id   AF-A0A6P5SDE1-F1
#
_cell.length_a   1.000
_cell.length_b   1.000
_cell.length_c   1.000
_cell.angle_alpha   90.00
_cell.angle_beta   90.00
_cell.angle_gamma   90.00
#
_symmetry.space_group_name_H-M   'P 1'
#
loop_
_entity.id
_entity.type
_entity.pdbx_description
1 polymer ?
#
loop_
_entity_poly.entity_id
_entity_poly.type
_entity_poly.pdbx_seq_one_letter_code
_entity_poly.pdbx_strand_id
1 'polypeptide(L)'
;MEEVLERQEREIRERRRRRAASKRVQRELDQQLVMAVALLDEENQSSSVLGLLPEQKFTFAIRMLAYGASADQVDKIAPMGKSTGLESLVRFCDAVETLYTRDYLRRPTLKDLQRLLQKAE
;
A
#
# COMPACT_ATOMS: atom_id res chain seq x y z
N MET A 1 -44.28 3.80 2.13
CA MET A 1 -43.29 4.46 3.02
C MET A 1 -42.34 3.42 3.61
N GLU A 2 -42.86 2.31 4.10
CA GLU A 2 -42.09 1.19 4.68
C GLU A 2 -41.14 0.49 3.69
N GLU A 3 -41.59 0.21 2.46
CA GLU A 3 -40.72 -0.37 1.42
C GLU A 3 -39.52 0.51 1.03
N VAL A 4 -39.69 1.84 1.12
CA VAL A 4 -38.61 2.79 0.82
C VAL A 4 -37.55 2.74 1.93
N LEU A 5 -38.00 2.62 3.19
CA LEU A 5 -37.12 2.45 4.34
C LEU A 5 -36.33 1.13 4.25
N GLU A 6 -37.00 0.03 3.92
CA GLU A 6 -36.34 -1.27 3.78
C GLU A 6 -35.30 -1.28 2.65
N ARG A 7 -35.62 -0.66 1.51
CA ARG A 7 -34.66 -0.50 0.41
C ARG A 7 -33.43 0.29 0.85
N GLN A 8 -33.63 1.39 1.59
CA GLN A 8 -32.55 2.22 2.10
C GLN A 8 -31.67 1.47 3.11
N GLU A 9 -32.27 0.67 4.00
CA GLU A 9 -31.52 -0.15 4.96
C GLU A 9 -30.69 -1.25 4.29
N ARG A 10 -31.26 -1.93 3.30
CA ARG A 10 -30.55 -2.95 2.51
C ARG A 10 -29.36 -2.32 1.80
N GLU A 11 -29.55 -1.15 1.21
CA GLU A 11 -28.47 -0.42 0.53
C GLU A 11 -27.36 0.02 1.50
N ILE A 12 -27.70 0.51 2.70
CA ILE A 12 -26.72 0.88 3.73
C ILE A 12 -25.94 -0.35 4.20
N ARG A 13 -26.63 -1.48 4.46
CA ARG A 13 -25.99 -2.75 4.84
C ARG A 13 -25.03 -3.22 3.75
N GLU A 14 -25.44 -3.14 2.49
CA GLU A 14 -24.61 -3.52 1.36
C GLU A 14 -23.38 -2.62 1.21
N ARG A 15 -23.55 -1.30 1.29
CA ARG A 15 -22.44 -0.34 1.31
C ARG A 15 -21.46 -0.61 2.45
N ARG A 16 -21.96 -0.94 3.65
CA ARG A 16 -21.11 -1.33 4.80
C ARG A 16 -20.35 -2.62 4.53
N ARG A 17 -20.98 -3.64 3.94
CA ARG A 17 -20.34 -4.90 3.56
C ARG A 17 -19.25 -4.68 2.50
N ARG A 18 -19.54 -3.92 1.44
CA ARG A 18 -18.55 -3.57 0.39
C ARG A 18 -17.35 -2.84 0.98
N ARG A 19 -17.58 -1.85 1.84
CA ARG A 19 -16.51 -1.12 2.57
C ARG A 19 -15.70 -2.05 3.47
N ALA A 20 -16.34 -2.97 4.19
CA ALA A 20 -15.65 -3.93 5.05
C ALA A 20 -14.79 -4.91 4.23
N ALA A 21 -15.28 -5.40 3.10
CA ALA A 21 -14.53 -6.26 2.20
C ALA A 21 -13.30 -5.54 1.63
N SER A 22 -13.47 -4.31 1.12
CA SER A 22 -12.36 -3.50 0.63
C SER A 22 -11.31 -3.22 1.71
N LYS A 23 -11.72 -2.91 2.94
CA LYS A 23 -10.81 -2.75 4.08
C LYS A 23 -10.03 -4.02 4.43
N ARG A 24 -10.59 -5.22 4.21
CA ARG A 24 -9.88 -6.49 4.47
C ARG A 24 -8.77 -6.70 3.47
N VAL A 25 -9.06 -6.51 2.18
CA VAL A 25 -8.06 -6.61 1.10
C VAL A 25 -6.94 -5.61 1.33
N GLN A 26 -7.27 -4.37 1.70
CA GLN A 26 -6.25 -3.36 1.99
C GLN A 26 -5.33 -3.78 3.13
N ARG A 27 -5.88 -4.29 4.24
CA ARG A 27 -5.07 -4.75 5.37
C ARG A 27 -4.15 -5.91 5.01
N GLU A 28 -4.61 -6.82 4.17
CA GLU A 28 -3.79 -7.95 3.72
C GLU A 28 -2.61 -7.47 2.86
N LEU A 29 -2.85 -6.51 1.96
CA LEU A 29 -1.80 -5.86 1.18
C LEU A 29 -0.81 -5.12 2.07
N ASP A 30 -1.32 -4.31 3.02
CA ASP A 30 -0.48 -3.57 3.97
C ASP A 30 0.40 -4.53 4.78
N GLN A 31 -0.16 -5.67 5.23
CA GLN A 31 0.57 -6.64 6.03
C GLN A 31 1.63 -7.41 5.23
N GLN A 32 1.33 -7.82 3.99
CA GLN A 32 2.33 -8.43 3.10
C GLN A 32 3.52 -7.49 2.85
N LEU A 33 3.21 -6.20 2.66
CA LEU A 33 4.20 -5.19 2.33
C LEU A 33 5.06 -4.81 3.54
N VAL A 34 4.45 -4.67 4.73
CA VAL A 34 5.17 -4.47 6.00
C VAL A 34 6.12 -5.65 6.27
N MET A 35 5.66 -6.89 6.07
CA MET A 35 6.50 -8.07 6.23
C MET A 35 7.68 -8.08 5.24
N ALA A 36 7.44 -7.75 3.97
CA ALA A 36 8.52 -7.70 2.97
C ALA A 36 9.56 -6.62 3.28
N VAL A 37 9.13 -5.42 3.71
CA VAL A 37 10.04 -4.35 4.13
C VAL A 37 10.83 -4.76 5.37
N ALA A 38 10.19 -5.42 6.35
CA ALA A 38 10.88 -5.91 7.54
C ALA A 38 11.94 -6.98 7.23
N LEU A 39 11.66 -7.89 6.30
CA LEU A 39 12.64 -8.89 5.86
C LEU A 39 13.84 -8.26 5.15
N LEU A 40 13.61 -7.29 4.26
CA LEU A 40 14.67 -6.54 3.61
C LEU A 40 15.48 -5.67 4.60
N ASP A 41 14.84 -5.23 5.69
CA ASP A 41 15.51 -4.54 6.78
C ASP A 41 16.46 -5.46 7.58
N GLU A 42 16.07 -6.72 7.80
CA GLU A 42 16.90 -7.71 8.51
C GLU A 42 18.09 -8.23 7.69
N GLU A 43 17.96 -8.34 6.36
CA GLU A 43 19.05 -8.78 5.47
C GLU A 43 20.19 -7.75 5.37
N ASN A 44 19.91 -6.46 5.61
CA ASN A 44 20.86 -5.36 5.52
C ASN A 44 21.12 -4.69 6.89
N GLN A 45 21.72 -5.44 7.84
CA GLN A 45 22.09 -4.99 9.20
C GLN A 45 23.15 -3.86 9.26
N SER A 46 23.07 -2.83 8.42
CA SER A 46 23.92 -1.64 8.49
C SER A 46 23.19 -0.36 8.90
N SER A 47 21.88 -0.39 9.17
CA SER A 47 21.11 0.77 9.65
C SER A 47 20.27 0.42 10.89
N SER A 48 20.94 -0.08 11.93
CA SER A 48 20.37 -0.28 13.27
C SER A 48 20.23 1.02 14.09
N VAL A 49 20.31 2.19 13.45
CA VAL A 49 20.54 3.45 14.18
C VAL A 49 19.27 4.10 14.72
N LEU A 50 18.08 3.77 14.21
CA LEU A 50 16.83 4.35 14.73
C LEU A 50 15.77 3.26 14.84
N GLY A 51 15.29 3.01 16.07
CA GLY A 51 14.23 2.06 16.42
C GLY A 51 12.85 2.43 15.88
N LEU A 52 12.79 2.81 14.60
CA LEU A 52 11.58 3.14 13.87
C LEU A 52 10.92 1.84 13.41
N LEU A 53 9.62 1.77 13.65
CA LEU A 53 8.79 0.63 13.27
C LEU A 53 8.69 0.53 11.73
N PRO A 54 8.66 -0.67 11.15
CA PRO A 54 8.47 -0.86 9.70
C PRO A 54 7.24 -0.10 9.16
N GLU A 55 6.16 -0.01 9.93
CA GLU A 55 4.95 0.72 9.58
C GLU A 55 5.19 2.23 9.45
N GLN A 56 6.08 2.80 10.26
CA GLN A 56 6.45 4.22 10.17
C GLN A 56 7.24 4.49 8.89
N LYS A 57 8.20 3.61 8.57
CA LYS A 57 9.03 3.69 7.35
C LYS A 57 8.17 3.59 6.10
N PHE A 58 7.27 2.62 6.09
CA PHE A 58 6.27 2.42 5.04
C PHE A 58 5.33 3.62 4.88
N THR A 59 4.79 4.14 5.99
CA THR A 59 3.90 5.31 5.95
C THR A 59 4.61 6.54 5.39
N PHE A 60 5.89 6.74 5.75
CA PHE A 60 6.69 7.84 5.22
C PHE A 60 6.89 7.71 3.70
N ALA A 61 7.29 6.53 3.23
CA ALA A 61 7.49 6.25 1.80
C ALA A 61 6.20 6.44 0.98
N ILE A 62 5.06 5.93 1.45
CA ILE A 62 3.77 6.15 0.79
C ILE A 62 3.44 7.63 0.71
N ARG A 63 3.66 8.40 1.77
CA ARG A 63 3.35 9.84 1.76
C ARG A 63 4.24 10.58 0.77
N MET A 64 5.52 10.23 0.65
CA MET A 64 6.39 10.79 -0.39
C MET A 64 5.85 10.52 -1.79
N LEU A 65 5.46 9.27 -2.08
CA LEU A 65 4.95 8.86 -3.39
C LEU A 65 3.57 9.45 -3.71
N ALA A 66 2.64 9.41 -2.76
CA ALA A 66 1.27 9.89 -2.93
C ALA A 66 1.20 11.40 -3.15
N TYR A 67 2.08 12.16 -2.51
CA TYR A 67 2.12 13.61 -2.63
C TYR A 67 3.13 14.11 -3.68
N GLY A 68 3.99 13.24 -4.20
CA GLY A 68 5.12 13.64 -5.06
C GLY A 68 6.04 14.64 -4.34
N ALA A 69 6.20 14.48 -3.03
CA ALA A 69 6.84 15.45 -2.15
C ALA A 69 8.26 15.02 -1.77
N SER A 70 9.14 15.99 -1.51
CA SER A 70 10.49 15.72 -1.04
C SER A 70 10.49 15.18 0.39
N ALA A 71 11.55 14.48 0.79
CA ALA A 71 11.69 13.98 2.16
C ALA A 71 11.54 15.11 3.19
N ASP A 72 12.08 16.29 2.90
CA ASP A 72 11.97 17.49 3.74
C ASP A 72 10.53 17.97 3.95
N GLN A 73 9.68 17.83 2.93
CA GLN A 73 8.28 18.21 3.01
C GLN A 73 7.50 17.19 3.83
N VAL A 74 7.78 15.90 3.65
CA VAL A 74 7.12 14.81 4.40
C VAL A 74 7.58 14.75 5.85
N ASP A 75 8.84 15.09 6.14
CA ASP A 75 9.40 15.13 7.50
C ASP A 75 8.66 16.11 8.42
N LYS A 76 8.02 17.15 7.85
CA LYS A 76 7.14 18.07 8.60
C LYS A 76 5.85 17.43 9.11
N ILE A 77 5.39 16.35 8.48
CA ILE A 77 4.12 15.66 8.79
C ILE A 77 4.31 14.25 9.34
N ALA A 78 5.49 13.66 9.15
CA ALA A 78 5.89 12.37 9.67
C ALA A 78 7.41 12.41 9.93
N PRO A 79 7.87 12.88 11.10
CA PRO A 79 9.29 13.02 11.38
C PRO A 79 10.02 11.68 11.32
N MET A 80 11.04 11.60 10.48
CA MET A 80 11.87 10.40 10.26
C MET A 80 13.33 10.75 9.98
N GLY A 81 13.60 12.00 9.58
CA GLY A 81 14.90 12.44 9.10
C GLY A 81 15.07 12.16 7.61
N LYS A 82 15.68 13.10 6.90
CA LYS A 82 15.80 13.09 5.44
C LYS A 82 16.47 11.83 4.89
N SER A 83 17.61 11.44 5.46
CA SER A 83 18.38 10.27 5.04
C SER A 83 17.61 8.98 5.27
N THR A 84 17.05 8.80 6.47
CA THR A 84 16.24 7.63 6.84
C THR A 84 14.98 7.53 6.00
N GLY A 85 14.34 8.66 5.71
CA GLY A 85 13.16 8.75 4.87
C GLY A 85 13.42 8.35 3.42
N LEU A 86 14.53 8.81 2.85
CA LEU A 86 14.97 8.40 1.51
C LEU A 86 15.36 6.92 1.46
N GLU A 87 16.09 6.43 2.47
CA GLU A 87 16.41 5.00 2.58
C GLU A 87 15.13 4.15 2.67
N SER A 88 14.16 4.58 3.48
CA SER A 88 12.86 3.91 3.61
C SER A 88 12.11 3.88 2.28
N LEU A 89 12.19 4.94 1.48
CA LEU A 89 11.58 5.00 0.16
C LEU A 89 12.22 4.01 -0.82
N VAL A 90 13.56 3.92 -0.85
CA VAL A 90 14.26 2.96 -1.71
C VAL A 90 13.86 1.53 -1.33
N ARG A 91 13.97 1.18 -0.05
CA ARG A 91 13.59 -0.15 0.45
C ARG A 91 12.14 -0.48 0.18
N PHE A 92 11.25 0.52 0.27
CA PHE A 92 9.86 0.37 -0.09
C PHE A 92 9.67 0.00 -1.56
N CYS A 93 10.34 0.69 -2.48
CA CYS A 93 10.29 0.38 -3.90
C CYS A 93 10.84 -1.02 -4.20
N ASP A 94 11.95 -1.40 -3.57
CA ASP A 94 12.55 -2.73 -3.73
C ASP A 94 11.61 -3.85 -3.23
N ALA A 95 10.91 -3.61 -2.11
CA ALA A 95 9.89 -4.53 -1.59
C ALA A 95 8.72 -4.70 -2.57
N VAL A 96 8.21 -3.59 -3.11
CA VAL A 96 7.13 -3.59 -4.10
C VAL A 96 7.56 -4.33 -5.37
N GLU A 97 8.76 -4.05 -5.87
CA GLU A 97 9.31 -4.74 -7.03
C GLU A 97 9.41 -6.24 -6.75
N THR A 98 10.00 -6.64 -5.62
CA THR A 98 10.16 -8.05 -5.26
C THR A 98 8.82 -8.79 -5.16
N LEU A 99 7.82 -8.18 -4.52
CA LEU A 99 6.50 -8.77 -4.33
C LEU A 99 5.71 -8.87 -5.64
N TYR A 100 5.70 -7.81 -6.43
CA TYR A 100 4.79 -7.70 -7.57
C TYR A 100 5.44 -7.96 -8.94
N THR A 101 6.75 -8.20 -8.99
CA THR A 101 7.45 -8.46 -10.26
C THR A 101 6.84 -9.62 -11.03
N ARG A 102 6.59 -10.73 -10.34
CA ARG A 102 6.08 -11.95 -10.97
C ARG A 102 4.65 -11.81 -11.51
N ASP A 103 3.83 -11.05 -10.81
CA ASP A 103 2.40 -10.98 -11.11
C ASP A 103 2.03 -9.78 -12.00
N TYR A 104 2.67 -8.63 -11.79
CA TYR A 104 2.26 -7.35 -12.38
C TYR A 104 3.34 -6.64 -13.19
N LEU A 105 4.62 -6.75 -12.83
CA LEU A 105 5.70 -6.11 -13.60
C LEU A 105 6.26 -7.02 -14.71
N ARG A 106 5.75 -8.25 -14.84
CA ARG A 106 6.04 -9.12 -15.97
C ARG A 106 5.36 -8.61 -17.25
N ARG A 107 5.86 -9.10 -18.39
CA ARG A 107 5.20 -8.84 -19.68
C ARG A 107 3.74 -9.36 -19.65
N PRO A 108 2.75 -8.53 -20.01
CA PRO A 108 1.36 -8.95 -20.00
C PRO A 108 1.12 -10.07 -21.04
N THR A 109 0.32 -11.06 -20.64
CA THR A 109 -0.11 -12.15 -21.51
C THR A 109 -1.40 -11.77 -22.22
N LEU A 110 -1.77 -12.52 -23.27
CA LEU A 110 -3.06 -12.38 -23.94
C LEU A 110 -4.24 -12.42 -22.96
N LYS A 111 -4.17 -13.28 -21.94
CA LYS A 111 -5.21 -13.40 -20.91
C LYS A 111 -5.32 -12.14 -20.05
N ASP A 112 -4.19 -11.50 -19.71
CA ASP A 112 -4.18 -10.26 -18.95
C ASP A 112 -4.80 -9.11 -19.76
N LEU A 113 -4.46 -9.03 -21.04
CA LEU A 113 -5.02 -8.04 -21.98
C LEU A 113 -6.53 -8.21 -22.16
N GLN A 114 -7.01 -9.44 -22.34
CA GLN A 114 -8.45 -9.74 -22.40
C GLN A 114 -9.17 -9.33 -21.12
N ARG A 115 -8.58 -9.60 -19.94
CA ARG A 115 -9.16 -9.19 -18.65
C ARG A 115 -9.21 -7.67 -18.50
N LEU A 116 -8.20 -6.96 -19.01
CA LEU A 116 -8.17 -5.49 -18.99
C LEU A 116 -9.25 -4.90 -19.90
N LEU A 117 -9.44 -5.45 -21.10
CA LEU A 117 -10.48 -5.02 -22.04
C LEU A 117 -11.89 -5.22 -21.47
N GLN A 118 -12.17 -6.38 -20.87
CA GLN A 118 -13.47 -6.66 -20.24
C GLN A 118 -13.83 -5.74 -19.06
N LYS A 119 -12.84 -5.11 -18.44
CA LYS A 119 -13.06 -4.15 -17.34
C LYS A 119 -13.25 -2.71 -17.82
N ALA A 120 -12.87 -2.42 -19.06
CA ALA A 120 -13.00 -1.10 -19.66
C ALA A 120 -14.36 -0.89 -20.34
N GLU A 121 -15.07 -1.98 -20.64
CA GLU A 121 -16.50 -2.01 -21.03
C GLU A 121 -17.42 -1.96 -19.80
#